data_AF-A0A261WKC6-F1
#
_entry.id   AF-A0A261WKC6-F1
#
_cell.length_a   1.000
_cell.length_b   1.000
_cell.length_c   1.000
_cell.angle_alpha   90.00
_cell.angle_beta   90.00
_cell.angle_gamma   90.00
#
_symmetry.space_group_name_H-M   'P 1'
#
loop_
_entity.id
_entity.type
_entity.pdbx_description
1 polymer ?
#
loop_
_entity_poly.entity_id
_entity_poly.type
_entity_poly.pdbx_seq_one_letter_code
_entity_poly.pdbx_strand_id
1 'polypeptide(L)' 'MTTLHETAYPRLKPDPTAKELQDIYTPTAAELQCVRNIATGPATRLALLLHLKLFQR' A
#
# COMPACT_ATOMS: atom_id res chain seq x y z
N MET A 1 -27.94 15.44 6.17
CA MET A 1 -27.42 14.56 5.10
C MET A 1 -25.97 14.96 4.87
N THR A 2 -25.04 14.46 5.70
CA THR A 2 -23.61 14.69 5.52
C THR A 2 -23.16 13.90 4.30
N THR A 3 -22.98 14.60 3.18
CA THR A 3 -22.49 14.00 1.95
C THR A 3 -21.08 13.49 2.23
N LEU A 4 -20.81 12.22 1.88
CA LEU A 4 -19.57 11.48 2.14
C LEU A 4 -18.33 12.08 1.44
N HIS A 5 -18.45 13.29 0.89
CA HIS A 5 -17.54 13.89 -0.06
C HIS A 5 -16.51 14.84 0.55
N GLU A 6 -16.67 15.24 1.82
CA GLU A 6 -15.84 16.24 2.50
C GLU A 6 -14.75 15.64 3.40
N THR A 7 -14.42 14.36 3.24
CA THR A 7 -13.33 13.77 4.00
C THR A 7 -12.02 13.90 3.21
N ALA A 8 -10.97 14.40 3.85
CA ALA A 8 -9.61 14.48 3.30
C ALA A 8 -8.93 13.10 3.14
N TYR A 9 -9.71 12.02 3.17
CA TYR A 9 -9.18 10.67 2.96
C TYR A 9 -8.92 10.46 1.46
N PRO A 10 -7.73 9.98 1.08
CA PRO A 10 -7.45 9.61 -0.30
C PRO A 10 -8.48 8.57 -0.75
N ARG A 11 -9.29 8.90 -1.75
CA ARG A 11 -10.24 7.96 -2.33
C ARG A 11 -9.46 6.96 -3.18
N LEU A 12 -9.67 5.67 -2.94
CA LEU A 12 -9.31 4.66 -3.92
C LEU A 12 -10.06 4.97 -5.21
N LYS A 13 -9.35 5.02 -6.35
CA LYS A 13 -10.01 5.18 -7.65
C LYS A 13 -11.00 4.01 -7.82
N PRO A 14 -12.26 4.28 -8.19
CA PRO A 14 -13.28 3.24 -8.30
C PRO A 14 -13.00 2.25 -9.44
N ASP A 15 -12.21 2.66 -10.44
CA ASP A 15 -11.80 1.82 -11.57
C ASP A 15 -10.27 1.89 -11.75
N PRO A 16 -9.50 1.22 -10.86
CA PRO A 16 -8.06 1.21 -10.97
C PRO A 16 -7.65 0.34 -12.17
N THR A 17 -6.83 0.89 -13.08
CA THR A 17 -6.36 0.11 -14.23
C THR A 17 -5.42 -1.00 -13.75
N ALA A 18 -5.33 -2.13 -14.46
CA ALA A 18 -4.41 -3.23 -14.14
C ALA A 18 -2.95 -2.76 -13.91
N LYS A 19 -2.54 -1.72 -14.63
CA LYS A 19 -1.23 -1.07 -14.47
C LYS A 19 -1.11 -0.32 -13.13
N GLU A 20 -2.13 0.42 -12.72
CA GLU A 20 -2.15 1.11 -11.42
C GLU A 20 -2.20 0.12 -10.25
N LEU A 21 -2.91 -1.00 -10.41
CA LEU A 21 -2.91 -2.10 -9.44
C LEU A 21 -1.51 -2.70 -9.26
N GLN A 22 -0.78 -2.90 -10.35
CA GLN A 22 0.61 -3.36 -10.29
C GLN A 22 1.56 -2.32 -9.70
N ASP A 23 1.48 -1.07 -10.15
CA ASP A 23 2.44 -0.04 -9.76
C ASP A 23 2.23 0.48 -8.33
N ILE A 24 0.96 0.64 -7.89
CA ILE A 24 0.63 1.32 -6.63
C ILE A 24 0.33 0.32 -5.51
N TYR A 25 -0.41 -0.75 -5.83
CA TYR A 25 -0.98 -1.64 -4.81
C TYR A 25 -0.27 -2.98 -4.68
N THR A 26 0.55 -3.36 -5.66
CA THR A 26 1.28 -4.63 -5.65
C THR A 26 2.70 -4.42 -5.10
N PRO A 27 3.11 -5.14 -4.06
CA PRO A 27 4.50 -5.11 -3.60
C PRO A 27 5.45 -5.68 -4.66
N THR A 28 6.52 -4.95 -4.95
CA THR A 28 7.56 -5.40 -5.89
C THR A 28 8.43 -6.46 -5.24
N ALA A 29 9.03 -7.35 -6.02
CA ALA A 29 9.94 -8.39 -5.52
C ALA A 29 11.09 -7.81 -4.66
N ALA A 30 11.62 -6.64 -5.02
CA ALA A 30 12.65 -5.93 -4.26
C ALA A 30 12.17 -5.51 -2.86
N GLU A 31 10.92 -5.05 -2.73
CA GLU A 31 10.33 -4.64 -1.44
C GLU A 31 10.08 -5.86 -0.56
N LEU A 32 9.60 -6.95 -1.15
CA LEU A 32 9.44 -8.22 -0.45
C LEU A 32 10.78 -8.76 0.07
N GLN A 33 11.86 -8.66 -0.71
CA GLN A 33 13.19 -9.05 -0.25
C GLN A 33 13.70 -8.13 0.85
N CYS A 34 13.56 -6.82 0.70
CA CYS A 34 13.93 -5.83 1.72
C CYS A 34 13.24 -6.13 3.06
N VAL A 35 11.93 -6.37 3.03
CA VAL A 35 11.14 -6.68 4.21
C VAL A 35 11.54 -8.02 4.83
N ARG A 36 11.84 -9.04 4.01
CA ARG A 36 12.30 -10.35 4.49
C ARG A 36 13.69 -10.27 5.14
N ASN A 37 14.55 -9.37 4.68
CA ASN A 37 15.89 -9.16 5.21
C ASN A 37 15.87 -8.36 6.52
N ILE A 38 14.94 -7.41 6.67
CA ILE A 38 14.83 -6.55 7.86
C ILE A 38 14.03 -7.22 8.98
N ALA A 39 12.90 -7.84 8.64
CA ALA A 39 11.95 -8.37 9.60
C ALA A 39 11.83 -9.91 9.50
N THR A 40 11.93 -10.60 10.63
CA THR A 40 11.85 -12.06 10.69
C THR A 40 10.42 -12.55 10.94
N GLY A 41 9.63 -11.80 11.73
CA GLY A 41 8.26 -12.16 12.10
C GLY A 41 7.20 -11.74 11.07
N PRO A 42 6.13 -12.53 10.88
CA PRO A 42 5.08 -12.22 9.89
C PRO A 42 4.37 -10.90 10.17
N ALA A 43 4.12 -10.56 11.45
CA ALA A 43 3.49 -9.30 11.83
C ALA A 43 4.39 -8.08 11.52
N THR A 44 5.67 -8.15 11.85
CA THR A 44 6.64 -7.08 11.60
C THR A 44 6.88 -6.87 10.10
N ARG A 45 6.88 -7.95 9.32
CA ARG A 45 6.96 -7.88 7.85
C ARG A 45 5.77 -7.13 7.26
N LEU A 46 4.57 -7.44 7.73
CA LEU A 46 3.35 -6.78 7.27
C LEU A 46 3.33 -5.29 7.66
N ALA A 47 3.73 -4.95 8.89
CA ALA A 47 3.85 -3.57 9.33
C ALA A 47 4.85 -2.76 8.48
N LEU A 48 6.00 -3.36 8.15
CA LEU A 48 7.03 -2.72 7.33
C LEU A 48 6.57 -2.52 5.88
N LEU A 49 5.90 -3.52 5.28
CA LEU A 49 5.30 -3.39 3.95
C LEU A 49 4.25 -2.28 3.90
N LEU A 50 3.40 -2.20 4.92
CA LEU A 50 2.41 -1.13 5.04
C LEU A 50 3.10 0.23 5.07
N HIS A 51 4.14 0.40 5.89
CA HIS A 51 4.88 1.66 5.94
C HIS A 51 5.53 2.02 4.60
N LEU A 52 6.17 1.06 3.92
CA LEU A 52 6.76 1.30 2.60
C LEU A 52 5.71 1.78 1.57
N LYS A 53 4.57 1.09 1.49
CA LYS A 53 3.50 1.48 0.56
C LYS A 53 2.81 2.78 0.95
N LEU A 54 2.71 3.09 2.25
CA LEU A 54 2.15 4.35 2.72
C LEU A 54 3.06 5.54 2.41
N PHE A 55 4.38 5.36 2.40
CA PHE A 55 5.36 6.40 2.08
C PHE A 55 5.56 6.61 0.56
N GLN A 56 5.26 5.60 -0.25
CA GLN A 56 5.39 5.66 -1.71
C GLN A 56 4.20 6.31 -2.43
N ARG A 57 3.09 6.57 -1.72
CA ARG A 57 1.89 7.21 -2.27
C ARG A 57 1.96 8.74 -2.15
#